data_AF-A0A7V6R649-F1
#
_entry.id   AF-A0A7V6R649-F1
#
_cell.length_a   1.000
_cell.length_b   1.000
_cell.length_c   1.000
_cell.angle_alpha   90.00
_cell.angle_beta   90.00
_cell.angle_gamma   90.00
#
_symmetry.space_group_name_H-M   'P 1'
#
loop_
_entity.id
_entity.type
_entity.pdbx_description
1 polymer ?
#
loop_
_entity_poly.entity_id
_entity_poly.type
_entity_poly.pdbx_seq_one_letter_code
_entity_poly.pdbx_strand_id
1 'polypeptide(L)'
;PIILPSGISLIDTPEEVTVNVTIEQLVRKNFTFSKDEISLLNAETNNTEGEEPLIYEIITDSVIITVKGRQSDFQSLSKDVFKPSVDVAGLGEGTHKLPLKFFLPSAFSRVNNVEVEVKISKVTQEQ
;
A
#
# COMPACT_ATOMS: atom_id res chain seq x y z
N PRO A 1 -37.69 -59.08 13.34
CA PRO A 1 -37.13 -59.09 11.96
C PRO A 1 -38.06 -58.32 11.00
N ILE A 2 -37.62 -57.13 10.55
CA ILE A 2 -38.40 -56.28 9.64
C ILE A 2 -37.76 -56.33 8.25
N ILE A 3 -38.56 -56.75 7.27
CA ILE A 3 -38.24 -56.78 5.84
C ILE A 3 -38.91 -55.57 5.18
N LEU A 4 -38.11 -54.70 4.56
CA LEU A 4 -38.60 -53.57 3.77
C LEU A 4 -38.66 -53.98 2.28
N PRO A 5 -39.77 -53.72 1.58
CA PRO A 5 -39.90 -54.03 0.15
C PRO A 5 -39.17 -53.00 -0.71
N SER A 6 -38.53 -53.49 -1.77
CA SER A 6 -37.82 -52.69 -2.76
C SER A 6 -38.80 -51.86 -3.59
N GLY A 7 -38.67 -50.53 -3.53
CA GLY A 7 -39.43 -49.65 -4.41
C GLY A 7 -39.30 -48.16 -4.06
N ILE A 8 -38.30 -47.50 -4.68
CA ILE A 8 -38.31 -46.06 -5.06
C ILE A 8 -37.97 -45.10 -3.89
N SER A 9 -37.15 -44.06 -3.99
CA SER A 9 -36.14 -43.56 -4.94
C SER A 9 -35.14 -42.79 -4.07
N LEU A 10 -33.83 -43.02 -4.21
CA LEU A 10 -32.88 -41.99 -3.79
C LEU A 10 -33.08 -40.81 -4.73
N ILE A 11 -33.52 -39.70 -4.18
CA ILE A 11 -33.55 -38.42 -4.89
C ILE A 11 -32.10 -38.12 -5.26
N ASP A 12 -31.83 -38.27 -6.55
CA ASP A 12 -30.69 -37.73 -7.25
C ASP A 12 -30.74 -36.20 -7.09
N THR A 13 -30.10 -35.71 -6.05
CA THR A 13 -29.58 -34.35 -6.02
C THR A 13 -28.15 -34.44 -6.51
N PRO A 14 -27.87 -34.17 -7.80
CA PRO A 14 -26.54 -33.74 -8.18
C PRO A 14 -26.43 -32.28 -7.74
N GLU A 15 -26.35 -32.04 -6.43
CA GLU A 15 -25.81 -30.80 -5.91
C GLU A 15 -24.28 -30.96 -5.79
N GLU A 16 -23.64 -31.40 -6.88
CA GLU A 16 -22.23 -31.09 -7.07
C GLU A 16 -22.20 -29.60 -7.41
N VAL A 17 -22.28 -28.75 -6.37
CA VAL A 17 -21.76 -27.40 -6.45
C VAL A 17 -20.29 -27.57 -6.79
N THR A 18 -19.99 -27.57 -8.08
CA THR A 18 -18.63 -27.55 -8.57
C THR A 18 -18.12 -26.16 -8.23
N VAL A 19 -17.58 -26.04 -7.02
CA VAL A 19 -16.80 -24.89 -6.63
C VAL A 19 -15.53 -25.00 -7.45
N ASN A 20 -15.54 -24.38 -8.63
CA ASN A 20 -14.30 -24.05 -9.34
C ASN A 20 -13.56 -23.03 -8.49
N VAL A 21 -12.91 -23.50 -7.42
CA VAL A 21 -11.81 -22.80 -6.79
C VAL A 21 -10.67 -22.87 -7.80
N THR A 22 -10.67 -21.91 -8.70
CA THR A 22 -9.44 -21.52 -9.36
C THR A 22 -8.52 -21.06 -8.24
N ILE A 23 -7.55 -21.89 -7.87
CA ILE A 23 -6.53 -21.53 -6.88
C ILE A 23 -5.63 -20.50 -7.57
N GLU A 24 -6.10 -19.26 -7.63
CA GLU A 24 -5.32 -18.14 -8.11
C GLU A 24 -4.18 -17.91 -7.12
N GLN A 25 -2.95 -18.17 -7.55
CA GLN A 25 -1.79 -18.01 -6.69
C GLN A 25 -1.59 -16.53 -6.38
N LEU A 26 -1.79 -16.17 -5.11
CA LEU A 26 -1.46 -14.85 -4.59
C LEU A 26 0.06 -14.77 -4.45
N VAL A 27 0.67 -13.94 -5.29
CA VAL A 27 2.11 -13.67 -5.28
C VAL A 27 2.36 -12.46 -4.38
N ARG A 28 3.55 -12.42 -3.77
CA ARG A 28 4.03 -11.23 -3.05
C ARG A 28 5.18 -10.63 -3.83
N LYS A 29 5.11 -9.33 -4.10
CA LYS A 29 6.23 -8.58 -4.67
C LYS A 29 6.66 -7.47 -3.73
N ASN A 30 7.97 -7.28 -3.66
CA ASN A 30 8.59 -6.12 -3.06
C ASN A 30 8.80 -5.06 -4.14
N PHE A 31 8.49 -3.82 -3.80
CA PHE A 31 8.77 -2.64 -4.60
C PHE A 31 9.61 -1.70 -3.76
N THR A 32 10.80 -1.39 -4.26
CA THR A 32 11.70 -0.44 -3.63
C THR A 32 11.47 0.93 -4.26
N PHE A 33 11.15 1.92 -3.44
CA PHE A 33 11.05 3.31 -3.86
C PHE A 33 12.15 4.11 -3.18
N SER A 34 12.77 5.01 -3.93
CA SER A 34 13.78 5.93 -3.39
C SER A 34 13.10 7.21 -2.89
N LYS A 35 13.78 7.98 -2.03
CA LYS A 35 13.25 9.27 -1.54
C LYS A 35 12.79 10.24 -2.63
N ASP A 36 13.42 10.21 -3.81
CA ASP A 36 13.08 11.05 -4.97
C ASP A 36 11.72 10.67 -5.60
N GLU A 37 11.32 9.41 -5.48
CA GLU A 37 10.02 8.93 -5.98
C GLU A 37 8.87 9.22 -4.98
N ILE A 38 9.19 9.67 -3.75
CA ILE A 38 8.22 9.92 -2.69
C ILE A 38 7.79 11.39 -2.72
N SER A 39 6.51 11.64 -2.92
CA SER A 39 5.96 13.00 -2.92
C SER A 39 5.65 13.49 -1.51
N LEU A 40 6.10 14.71 -1.16
CA LEU A 40 5.74 15.38 0.09
C LEU A 40 4.38 16.10 -0.08
N LEU A 41 3.38 15.70 0.70
CA LEU A 41 2.06 16.33 0.75
C LEU A 41 1.98 17.31 1.92
N ASN A 42 1.34 18.46 1.69
CA ASN A 42 1.22 19.54 2.67
C ASN A 42 2.57 20.04 3.21
N ALA A 43 3.64 19.92 2.40
CA ALA A 43 4.89 20.60 2.66
C ALA A 43 4.65 22.10 2.51
N GLU A 44 4.48 22.77 3.63
CA GLU A 44 4.32 24.21 3.69
C GLU A 44 5.69 24.85 3.45
N THR A 45 6.12 24.85 2.19
CA THR A 45 7.28 25.60 1.70
C THR A 45 6.88 27.00 1.25
N ASN A 46 5.58 27.30 1.25
CA ASN A 46 5.06 28.59 0.86
C ASN A 46 5.31 29.55 2.03
N ASN A 47 6.32 30.38 1.85
CA ASN A 47 6.66 31.51 2.70
C ASN A 47 5.41 32.40 2.81
N THR A 48 4.62 32.21 3.85
CA THR A 48 3.62 33.19 4.24
C THR A 48 4.42 34.35 4.83
N GLU A 49 4.27 35.56 4.29
CA GLU A 49 5.01 36.76 4.71
C GLU A 49 5.03 36.86 6.26
N GLY A 50 6.19 36.55 6.87
CA GLY A 50 6.40 36.56 8.32
C GLY A 50 6.99 35.29 8.93
N GLU A 51 6.94 34.15 8.23
CA GLU A 51 7.44 32.85 8.72
C GLU A 51 8.77 32.46 8.05
N GLU A 52 9.71 31.91 8.82
CA GLU A 52 10.98 31.38 8.29
C GLU A 52 10.69 30.17 7.38
N PRO A 53 11.32 30.05 6.20
CA PRO A 53 11.07 28.91 5.32
C PRO A 53 11.50 27.62 6.01
N LEU A 54 10.66 26.59 5.98
CA LEU A 54 11.00 25.25 6.46
C LEU A 54 11.43 24.37 5.28
N ILE A 55 12.58 23.71 5.42
CA ILE A 55 13.08 22.69 4.50
C ILE A 55 12.57 21.34 4.99
N TYR A 56 11.87 20.63 4.13
CA TYR A 56 11.43 19.25 4.37
C TYR A 56 12.34 18.32 3.57
N GLU A 57 13.13 17.50 4.27
CA GLU A 57 14.04 16.54 3.65
C GLU A 57 13.72 15.12 4.13
N ILE A 58 13.47 14.21 3.19
CA ILE A 58 13.27 12.79 3.51
C ILE A 58 14.66 12.18 3.79
N ILE A 59 14.88 11.77 5.04
CA ILE A 59 16.15 11.14 5.48
C ILE A 59 16.18 9.65 5.18
N THR A 60 15.01 9.05 4.98
CA THR A 60 14.89 7.64 4.56
C THR A 60 15.33 7.47 3.11
N ASP A 61 16.47 6.81 2.90
CA ASP A 61 17.06 6.64 1.57
C ASP A 61 16.16 5.86 0.61
N SER A 62 15.65 4.72 1.07
CA SER A 62 14.73 3.87 0.31
C SER A 62 13.75 3.12 1.20
N VAL A 63 12.60 2.81 0.64
CA VAL A 63 11.48 2.12 1.30
C VAL A 63 11.07 0.90 0.52
N ILE A 64 10.92 -0.24 1.21
CA ILE A 64 10.52 -1.50 0.59
C ILE A 64 9.06 -1.78 0.92
N ILE A 65 8.19 -1.60 -0.07
CA ILE A 65 6.76 -1.88 0.05
C ILE A 65 6.50 -3.31 -0.39
N THR A 66 5.92 -4.12 0.50
CA THR A 66 5.48 -5.48 0.17
C THR A 66 3.99 -5.48 -0.08
N VAL A 67 3.59 -5.90 -1.28
CA VAL A 67 2.19 -6.04 -1.67
C VAL A 67 1.90 -7.46 -2.13
N LYS A 68 0.70 -7.93 -1.82
CA LYS A 68 0.18 -9.22 -2.28
C LYS A 68 -0.92 -8.98 -3.29
N GLY A 69 -0.94 -9.78 -4.34
CA GLY A 69 -1.93 -9.71 -5.40
C GLY A 69 -1.85 -10.93 -6.29
N ARG A 70 -2.73 -11.02 -7.29
CA ARG A 70 -2.67 -12.10 -8.27
C ARG A 70 -1.50 -11.88 -9.21
N GLN A 71 -0.89 -12.97 -9.68
CA GLN A 71 0.22 -12.89 -10.64
C GLN A 71 -0.16 -12.13 -11.92
N SER A 72 -1.38 -12.34 -12.43
CA SER A 72 -1.90 -11.66 -13.62
C SER A 72 -2.05 -10.16 -13.41
N ASP A 73 -2.53 -9.74 -12.24
CA ASP A 73 -2.62 -8.32 -11.90
C ASP A 73 -1.23 -7.68 -11.81
N PHE A 74 -0.22 -8.39 -11.28
CA PHE A 74 1.16 -7.87 -11.26
C PHE A 74 1.74 -7.61 -12.65
N GLN A 75 1.30 -8.31 -13.69
CA GLN A 75 1.74 -8.02 -15.07
C GLN A 75 1.14 -6.72 -15.61
N SER A 76 -0.06 -6.35 -15.15
CA SER A 76 -0.74 -5.11 -15.52
C SER A 76 -0.42 -3.95 -14.57
N LEU A 77 0.18 -4.25 -13.41
CA LEU A 77 0.53 -3.28 -12.38
C LEU A 77 1.85 -2.60 -12.68
N SER A 78 1.80 -1.29 -12.93
CA SER A 78 2.98 -0.45 -13.03
C SER A 78 3.38 0.12 -11.67
N LYS A 79 4.69 0.31 -11.46
CA LYS A 79 5.23 0.97 -10.27
C LYS A 79 4.76 2.43 -10.10
N ASP A 80 4.48 3.11 -11.22
CA ASP A 80 4.00 4.50 -11.26
C ASP A 80 2.63 4.69 -10.62
N VAL A 81 1.80 3.64 -10.57
CA VAL A 81 0.45 3.73 -10.00
C VAL A 81 0.50 3.82 -8.48
N PHE A 82 1.60 3.39 -7.86
CA PHE A 82 1.74 3.41 -6.40
C PHE A 82 1.85 4.81 -5.81
N LYS A 83 2.37 5.79 -6.57
CA LYS A 83 2.53 7.20 -6.16
C LYS A 83 2.77 7.35 -4.65
N PRO A 84 3.92 6.87 -4.13
CA PRO A 84 4.19 6.96 -2.72
C PRO A 84 4.26 8.43 -2.32
N SER A 85 3.60 8.75 -1.21
CA SER A 85 3.44 10.10 -0.69
C SER A 85 3.49 10.08 0.83
N VAL A 86 4.05 11.13 1.39
CA VAL A 86 4.12 11.33 2.84
C VAL A 86 3.46 12.65 3.18
N ASP A 87 2.60 12.63 4.19
CA ASP A 87 1.88 13.80 4.65
C ASP A 87 2.65 14.47 5.79
N VAL A 88 3.16 15.67 5.54
CA VAL A 88 3.99 16.44 6.49
C VAL A 88 3.23 17.66 7.06
N ALA A 89 1.91 17.64 7.00
CA ALA A 89 1.05 18.74 7.40
C ALA A 89 1.27 19.16 8.87
N GLY A 90 1.53 20.46 9.09
CA GLY A 90 1.61 21.06 10.43
C GLY A 90 2.81 20.58 11.28
N LEU A 91 3.85 20.02 10.65
CA LEU A 91 5.03 19.57 11.37
C LEU A 91 6.03 20.72 11.57
N GLY A 92 6.45 20.89 12.82
CA GLY A 92 7.50 21.84 13.20
C GLY A 92 8.91 21.26 13.02
N GLU A 93 9.91 22.10 13.26
CA GLU A 93 11.33 21.73 13.26
C GLU A 93 11.62 20.44 14.05
N GLY A 94 12.45 19.56 13.49
CA GLY A 94 12.78 18.28 14.08
C GLY A 94 12.67 17.11 13.11
N THR A 95 12.80 15.90 13.66
CA THR A 95 12.71 14.66 12.89
C THR A 95 11.41 13.95 13.21
N HIS A 96 10.59 13.71 12.19
CA HIS A 96 9.28 13.09 12.32
C HIS A 96 9.22 11.81 11.50
N LYS A 97 8.71 10.74 12.13
CA LYS A 97 8.43 9.47 11.46
C LYS A 97 6.97 9.42 11.07
N LEU A 98 6.73 9.29 9.77
CA LEU A 98 5.41 9.36 9.18
C LEU A 98 5.16 8.09 8.36
N PRO A 99 3.95 7.52 8.40
CA PRO A 99 3.62 6.38 7.57
C PRO A 99 3.57 6.79 6.10
N LEU A 100 4.25 6.03 5.24
CA LEU A 100 4.20 6.21 3.80
C LEU A 100 2.81 5.83 3.29
N LYS A 101 2.12 6.80 2.70
CA LYS A 101 0.87 6.58 1.98
C LYS A 101 1.20 6.24 0.54
N PHE A 102 0.57 5.22 0.00
CA PHE A 102 0.71 4.87 -1.41
C PHE A 102 -0.65 4.44 -1.93
N PHE A 103 -0.89 4.72 -3.20
CA PHE A 103 -2.10 4.30 -3.86
C PHE A 103 -1.99 2.82 -4.20
N LEU A 104 -2.93 2.03 -3.68
CA LEU A 104 -3.00 0.60 -3.94
C LEU A 104 -4.31 0.32 -4.69
N PRO A 105 -4.27 -0.29 -5.90
CA PRO A 105 -5.48 -0.72 -6.56
C PRO A 105 -6.20 -1.79 -5.73
N SER A 106 -7.52 -1.88 -5.84
CA SER A 106 -8.35 -2.85 -5.11
C SER A 106 -8.00 -4.31 -5.40
N ALA A 107 -7.33 -4.59 -6.52
CA ALA A 107 -6.79 -5.91 -6.88
C ALA A 107 -5.62 -6.37 -6.00
N PHE A 108 -4.99 -5.46 -5.25
CA PHE A 108 -3.87 -5.74 -4.38
C PHE A 108 -4.25 -5.53 -2.92
N SER A 109 -3.50 -6.18 -2.03
CA SER A 109 -3.60 -5.96 -0.60
C SER A 109 -2.24 -5.58 -0.03
N ARG A 110 -2.26 -4.60 0.88
CA ARG A 110 -1.07 -4.22 1.64
C ARG A 110 -0.66 -5.38 2.56
N VAL A 111 0.64 -5.72 2.54
CA VAL A 111 1.20 -6.75 3.43
C VAL A 111 2.01 -6.13 4.56
N ASN A 112 2.75 -5.06 4.26
CA ASN A 112 3.57 -4.36 5.25
C ASN A 112 3.21 -2.87 5.34
N ASN A 113 3.38 -2.31 6.53
CA ASN A 113 3.36 -0.87 6.75
C ASN A 113 4.79 -0.36 6.58
N VAL A 114 4.95 0.76 5.87
CA VAL A 114 6.25 1.37 5.68
C VAL A 114 6.19 2.78 6.22
N GLU A 115 7.24 3.19 6.93
CA GLU A 115 7.36 4.49 7.56
C GLU A 115 8.58 5.18 6.97
N VAL A 116 8.46 6.48 6.76
CA VAL A 116 9.53 7.36 6.31
C VAL A 116 9.83 8.38 7.39
N GLU A 117 11.11 8.66 7.53
CA GLU A 117 11.62 9.70 8.40
C GLU A 117 11.86 10.97 7.58
N VAL A 118 11.29 12.08 8.03
CA VAL A 118 11.42 13.39 7.41
C VAL A 118 12.07 14.33 8.43
N LYS A 119 13.15 14.98 8.01
CA LYS A 119 13.81 16.05 8.75
C LYS A 119 13.24 17.38 8.31
N ILE A 120 12.88 18.20 9.27
CA ILE A 120 12.42 19.56 9.06
C ILE A 120 13.45 20.49 9.68
N SER A 121 14.04 21.35 8.86
CA SER A 121 15.05 22.31 9.27
C SER A 121 14.66 23.70 8.77
N LYS A 122 14.87 24.74 9.58
CA LYS A 122 14.70 26.11 9.11
C LYS A 122 15.75 26.43 8.05
N VAL A 123 15.35 27.14 7.00
CA VAL A 123 16.31 27.78 6.08
C VAL A 123 17.02 28.87 6.88
N THR A 124 18.16 28.54 7.45
CA THR A 124 19.11 29.56 7.88
C THR A 124 19.67 30.17 6.62
N GLN A 125 19.21 31.37 6.27
CA GLN A 125 19.96 32.20 5.33
C GLN A 125 21.29 32.55 6.02
N GLU A 126 22.35 31.80 5.70
CA GLU A 126 23.71 32.29 5.94
C GLU A 126 23.88 33.56 5.09
N GLN A 127 23.99 34.69 5.78
CA GLN A 127 24.27 36.02 5.22
C GLN A 127 25.74 36.14 4.83
#